data_AF-A0A257RXK7-F1
#
_entry.id   AF-A0A257RXK7-F1
#
_cell.length_a   1.000
_cell.length_b   1.000
_cell.length_c   1.000
_cell.angle_alpha   90.00
_cell.angle_beta   90.00
_cell.angle_gamma   90.00
#
_symmetry.space_group_name_H-M   'P 1'
#
loop_
_entity.id
_entity.type
_entity.pdbx_description
1 polymer ?
#
loop_
_entity_poly.entity_id
_entity_poly.type
_entity_poly.pdbx_seq_one_letter_code
_entity_poly.pdbx_strand_id
1 'polypeptide(L)'
;MHAIAMGNGFGMKVLGFDTHPDAALAREYRFTYAALDDLLAESDIVTLHVPYNAHTHHLLNAERFSKMKRGAYLVNTARGAVVETAALVGALKDGTLAGAALDVLEEEGEMNEKDELALLTAPHPSEDQLRTALADRYLIDHPRVIVTPHVAFDTAEAVRRITDVTIENLQSIARDGSVVNAVTKP
;
A
#
# COMPACT_ATOMS: atom_id res chain seq x y z
N MET A 1 2.80 0.34 -13.29
CA MET A 1 2.53 0.66 -14.72
C MET A 1 1.09 1.09 -15.00
N HIS A 2 0.08 0.32 -14.62
CA HIS A 2 -1.32 0.67 -14.93
C HIS A 2 -1.76 2.04 -14.39
N ALA A 3 -1.38 2.40 -13.16
CA ALA A 3 -1.71 3.71 -12.58
C ALA A 3 -1.16 4.89 -13.40
N ILE A 4 0.05 4.76 -13.94
CA ILE A 4 0.68 5.78 -14.81
C ILE A 4 -0.13 5.94 -16.10
N ALA A 5 -0.50 4.84 -16.74
CA ALA A 5 -1.31 4.86 -17.96
C ALA A 5 -2.68 5.52 -17.73
N MET A 6 -3.33 5.20 -16.61
CA MET A 6 -4.60 5.82 -16.21
C MET A 6 -4.43 7.33 -15.97
N GLY A 7 -3.43 7.75 -15.19
CA GLY A 7 -3.17 9.18 -14.94
C GLY A 7 -2.95 9.97 -16.22
N ASN A 8 -2.19 9.42 -17.16
CA ASN A 8 -2.03 10.03 -18.48
C ASN A 8 -3.35 10.09 -19.29
N GLY A 9 -4.21 9.07 -19.17
CA GLY A 9 -5.54 9.08 -19.78
C GLY A 9 -6.43 10.21 -19.26
N PHE A 10 -6.25 10.61 -17.99
CA PHE A 10 -6.90 11.77 -17.38
C PHE A 10 -6.18 13.11 -17.65
N GLY A 11 -5.09 13.12 -18.41
CA GLY A 11 -4.33 14.32 -18.73
C GLY A 11 -3.47 14.85 -17.57
N MET A 12 -3.14 14.01 -16.59
CA MET A 12 -2.29 14.40 -15.46
C MET A 12 -0.82 14.54 -15.88
N LYS A 13 -0.08 15.41 -15.19
CA LYS A 13 1.39 15.34 -15.17
C LYS A 13 1.79 14.20 -14.24
N VAL A 14 2.38 13.13 -14.77
CA VAL A 14 2.76 11.95 -13.96
C VAL A 14 4.23 11.97 -13.60
N LEU A 15 4.51 11.96 -12.29
CA LEU A 15 5.83 11.73 -11.70
C LEU A 15 5.90 10.31 -11.13
N GLY A 16 7.07 9.69 -11.22
CA GLY A 16 7.33 8.36 -10.65
C GLY A 16 8.62 8.35 -9.83
N PHE A 17 8.65 7.50 -8.80
CA PHE A 17 9.86 7.19 -8.05
C PHE A 17 10.02 5.67 -8.01
N ASP A 18 11.22 5.20 -8.32
CA ASP A 18 11.65 3.82 -8.11
C ASP A 18 13.14 3.83 -7.77
N THR A 19 13.57 2.89 -6.93
CA THR A 19 14.99 2.68 -6.62
C THR A 19 15.79 2.20 -7.83
N HIS A 20 15.11 1.61 -8.82
CA HIS A 20 15.68 1.12 -10.08
C HIS A 20 14.96 1.81 -11.26
N PRO A 21 15.28 3.07 -11.57
CA PRO A 21 14.61 3.80 -12.63
C PRO A 21 14.88 3.19 -14.01
N ASP A 22 13.83 3.06 -14.82
CA ASP A 22 13.92 2.55 -16.20
C ASP A 22 13.52 3.65 -17.21
N ALA A 23 14.52 4.21 -17.90
CA ALA A 23 14.31 5.26 -18.88
C ALA A 23 13.49 4.83 -20.11
N ALA A 24 13.52 3.55 -20.48
CA ALA A 24 12.69 3.05 -21.58
C ALA A 24 11.22 3.04 -21.16
N LEU A 25 10.94 2.55 -19.96
CA LEU A 25 9.61 2.52 -19.36
C LEU A 25 9.04 3.94 -19.14
N ALA A 26 9.87 4.89 -18.72
CA ALA A 26 9.50 6.31 -18.63
C ALA A 26 9.04 6.90 -19.96
N ARG A 27 9.75 6.58 -21.07
CA ARG A 27 9.37 7.03 -22.42
C ARG A 27 8.10 6.35 -22.91
N GLU A 28 8.00 5.03 -22.76
CA GLU A 28 6.86 4.24 -23.21
C GLU A 28 5.56 4.69 -22.55
N TYR A 29 5.60 4.88 -21.23
CA TYR A 29 4.44 5.27 -20.44
C TYR A 29 4.35 6.78 -20.18
N ARG A 30 5.19 7.60 -20.81
CA ARG A 30 5.16 9.07 -20.76
C ARG A 30 5.03 9.64 -19.34
N PHE A 31 5.95 9.26 -18.47
CA PHE A 31 6.07 9.87 -17.14
C PHE A 31 7.52 10.28 -16.86
N THR A 32 7.73 11.08 -15.83
CA THR A 32 9.08 11.54 -15.46
C THR A 32 9.48 10.96 -14.11
N TYR A 33 10.68 10.39 -14.03
CA TYR A 33 11.24 10.02 -12.73
C TYR A 33 11.66 11.27 -11.95
N ALA A 34 11.38 11.28 -10.66
CA ALA A 34 11.81 12.32 -9.73
C ALA A 34 12.35 11.69 -8.44
N ALA A 35 13.09 12.45 -7.64
CA ALA A 35 13.40 12.02 -6.28
C ALA A 35 12.09 11.95 -5.47
N LEU A 36 12.04 11.07 -4.46
CA LEU A 36 10.82 10.88 -3.67
C LEU A 36 10.32 12.18 -3.06
N ASP A 37 11.20 12.98 -2.45
CA ASP A 37 10.80 14.24 -1.81
C ASP A 37 10.28 15.27 -2.83
N ASP A 38 10.87 15.35 -4.02
CA ASP A 38 10.40 16.22 -5.11
C ASP A 38 9.02 15.76 -5.62
N LEU A 39 8.84 14.45 -5.78
CA LEU A 39 7.55 13.86 -6.14
C LEU A 39 6.47 14.23 -5.12
N LEU A 40 6.76 14.10 -3.82
CA LEU A 40 5.82 14.44 -2.76
C LEU A 40 5.47 15.94 -2.77
N ALA A 41 6.46 16.81 -2.96
CA ALA A 41 6.27 18.26 -3.01
C ALA A 41 5.48 18.74 -4.23
N GLU A 42 5.57 18.03 -5.36
CA GLU A 42 4.88 18.40 -6.60
C GLU A 42 3.52 17.72 -6.81
N SER A 43 3.21 16.66 -6.07
CA SER A 43 2.02 15.82 -6.34
C SER A 43 0.76 16.31 -5.63
N ASP A 44 -0.33 16.46 -6.37
CA ASP A 44 -1.67 16.69 -5.81
C ASP A 44 -2.33 15.38 -5.35
N ILE A 45 -1.93 14.26 -5.95
CA ILE A 45 -2.36 12.89 -5.61
C ILE A 45 -1.12 12.00 -5.62
N VAL A 46 -0.92 11.23 -4.54
CA VAL A 46 0.16 10.24 -4.43
C VAL A 46 -0.46 8.85 -4.29
N THR A 47 0.01 7.89 -5.10
CA THR A 47 -0.40 6.49 -5.03
C THR A 47 0.79 5.59 -4.77
N LEU A 48 0.67 4.65 -3.84
CA LEU A 48 1.75 3.76 -3.42
C LEU A 48 1.69 2.41 -4.14
N HIS A 49 2.80 2.01 -4.74
CA HIS A 49 2.96 0.74 -5.45
C HIS A 49 4.35 0.13 -5.18
N VAL A 50 4.73 0.08 -3.90
CA VAL A 50 6.04 -0.41 -3.46
C VAL A 50 5.90 -1.71 -2.67
N PRO A 51 6.88 -2.63 -2.73
CA PRO A 51 6.90 -3.77 -1.83
C PRO A 51 7.11 -3.31 -0.38
N TYR A 52 6.73 -4.16 0.58
CA TYR A 52 7.07 -3.94 1.98
C TYR A 52 8.40 -4.64 2.33
N ASN A 53 9.32 -3.88 2.90
CA ASN A 53 10.61 -4.32 3.44
C ASN A 53 11.16 -3.26 4.41
N ALA A 54 12.33 -3.50 5.01
CA ALA A 54 12.93 -2.58 5.99
C ALA A 54 13.18 -1.15 5.46
N HIS A 55 13.38 -0.96 4.16
CA HIS A 55 13.59 0.35 3.56
C HIS A 55 12.29 1.09 3.21
N THR A 56 11.17 0.36 3.08
CA THR A 56 9.86 0.93 2.77
C THR A 56 8.92 0.97 3.97
N HIS A 57 9.32 0.38 5.11
CA HIS A 57 8.62 0.55 6.37
C HIS A 57 8.55 2.02 6.77
N HIS A 58 7.32 2.52 6.96
CA HIS A 58 7.02 3.93 7.21
C HIS A 58 7.70 4.86 6.20
N LEU A 59 7.71 4.44 4.93
CA LEU A 59 8.16 5.28 3.82
C LEU A 59 7.42 6.61 3.84
N LEU A 60 6.10 6.64 4.10
CA LEU A 60 5.41 7.88 4.43
C LEU A 60 5.25 8.02 5.94
N ASN A 61 6.08 8.88 6.51
CA ASN A 61 6.09 9.27 7.92
C ASN A 61 5.74 10.75 8.08
N ALA A 62 5.73 11.25 9.32
CA ALA A 62 5.38 12.65 9.60
C ALA A 62 6.25 13.66 8.82
N GLU A 63 7.56 13.40 8.70
CA GLU A 63 8.47 14.28 7.95
C GLU A 63 8.07 14.36 6.47
N ARG A 64 7.80 13.23 5.83
CA ARG A 64 7.44 13.19 4.40
C ARG A 64 6.04 13.72 4.13
N PHE A 65 5.08 13.50 5.03
CA PHE A 65 3.79 14.18 4.93
C PHE A 65 3.95 15.69 4.95
N SER A 66 4.83 16.25 5.79
CA SER A 66 5.08 17.70 5.84
C SER A 66 5.64 18.29 4.54
N LYS A 67 6.22 17.45 3.67
CA LYS A 67 6.73 17.84 2.35
C LYS A 67 5.63 17.82 1.27
N MET A 68 4.49 17.19 1.52
CA MET A 68 3.40 17.11 0.56
C MET A 68 2.68 18.46 0.41
N LYS A 69 2.06 18.68 -0.74
CA LYS A 69 1.15 19.81 -0.94
C LYS A 69 0.01 19.75 0.07
N ARG A 70 -0.32 20.90 0.65
CA ARG A 70 -1.49 21.01 1.53
C ARG A 70 -2.77 20.78 0.73
N GLY A 71 -3.60 19.86 1.20
CA GLY A 71 -4.81 19.40 0.50
C GLY A 71 -4.56 18.29 -0.52
N ALA A 72 -3.40 17.63 -0.50
CA ALA A 72 -3.14 16.48 -1.35
C ALA A 72 -3.98 15.25 -0.96
N TYR A 73 -4.07 14.28 -1.86
CA TYR A 73 -4.71 12.99 -1.60
C TYR A 73 -3.69 11.85 -1.59
N LEU A 74 -3.90 10.87 -0.71
CA LEU A 74 -3.12 9.64 -0.64
C LEU A 74 -3.95 8.44 -1.08
N VAL A 75 -3.37 7.55 -1.88
CA VAL A 75 -3.93 6.23 -2.21
C VAL A 75 -2.92 5.15 -1.84
N ASN A 76 -3.32 4.19 -1.00
CA ASN A 76 -2.49 3.04 -0.66
C ASN A 76 -3.25 1.75 -0.97
N THR A 77 -2.78 1.02 -1.99
CA THR A 77 -3.23 -0.34 -2.32
C THR A 77 -2.07 -1.34 -2.30
N ALA A 78 -0.95 -0.94 -1.68
CA ALA A 78 0.26 -1.75 -1.63
C ALA A 78 0.32 -2.55 -0.33
N ARG A 79 0.79 -1.94 0.76
CA ARG A 79 0.91 -2.54 2.09
C ARG A 79 0.69 -1.46 3.14
N GLY A 80 0.01 -1.80 4.23
CA GLY A 80 -0.31 -0.86 5.30
C GLY A 80 0.92 -0.16 5.88
N ALA A 81 1.87 -0.95 6.39
CA ALA A 81 3.08 -0.50 7.08
C ALA A 81 4.08 0.29 6.22
N VAL A 82 3.76 0.58 4.95
CA VAL A 82 4.49 1.57 4.15
C VAL A 82 4.16 3.00 4.60
N VAL A 83 3.00 3.19 5.23
CA VAL A 83 2.55 4.45 5.81
C VAL A 83 2.55 4.29 7.32
N GLU A 84 3.13 5.26 8.02
CA GLU A 84 3.00 5.36 9.48
C GLU A 84 1.58 5.85 9.81
N THR A 85 0.73 4.98 10.37
CA THR A 85 -0.68 5.28 10.63
C THR A 85 -0.87 6.52 11.52
N ALA A 86 -0.03 6.68 12.56
CA ALA A 86 -0.10 7.86 13.44
C ALA A 86 0.16 9.17 12.68
N ALA A 87 1.13 9.17 11.76
CA ALA A 87 1.45 10.32 10.94
C ALA A 87 0.35 10.63 9.91
N LEU A 88 -0.28 9.59 9.34
CA LEU A 88 -1.44 9.74 8.45
C LEU A 88 -2.62 10.43 9.17
N VAL A 89 -2.94 9.99 10.39
CA VAL A 89 -3.96 10.64 11.22
C VAL A 89 -3.62 12.10 11.48
N GLY A 90 -2.35 12.41 11.79
CA GLY A 90 -1.85 13.77 11.94
C GLY A 90 -2.07 14.63 10.68
N ALA A 91 -1.64 14.12 9.52
CA ALA A 91 -1.74 14.81 8.24
C ALA A 91 -3.19 15.03 7.77
N LEU A 92 -4.10 14.12 8.11
CA LEU A 92 -5.54 14.34 7.90
C LEU A 92 -6.06 15.45 8.82
N LYS A 93 -5.71 15.39 10.11
CA LYS A 93 -6.20 16.34 11.12
C LYS A 93 -5.76 17.78 10.87
N ASP A 94 -4.51 18.00 10.46
CA ASP A 94 -3.97 19.34 10.18
C ASP A 94 -4.32 19.86 8.77
N GLY A 95 -4.90 19.01 7.92
CA GLY A 95 -5.32 19.35 6.57
C GLY A 95 -4.20 19.33 5.54
N THR A 96 -3.02 18.79 5.88
CA THR A 96 -1.98 18.43 4.91
C THR A 96 -2.57 17.49 3.86
N LEU A 97 -3.33 16.48 4.28
CA LEU A 97 -4.14 15.66 3.39
C LEU A 97 -5.61 16.11 3.39
N ALA A 98 -6.14 16.29 2.18
CA ALA A 98 -7.57 16.48 1.96
C ALA A 98 -8.35 15.17 2.16
N GLY A 99 -7.71 14.02 1.91
CA GLY A 99 -8.29 12.70 2.15
C GLY A 99 -7.34 11.56 1.80
N ALA A 100 -7.75 10.33 2.11
CA ALA A 100 -7.00 9.12 1.77
C ALA A 100 -7.93 7.99 1.31
N ALA A 101 -7.44 7.14 0.41
CA ALA A 101 -8.08 5.88 0.03
C ALA A 101 -7.13 4.72 0.35
N LEU A 102 -7.56 3.82 1.24
CA LEU A 102 -6.74 2.78 1.83
C LEU A 102 -7.41 1.42 1.55
N ASP A 103 -6.80 0.59 0.71
CA ASP A 103 -7.20 -0.82 0.60
C ASP A 103 -6.46 -1.71 1.62
N VAL A 104 -5.50 -1.10 2.30
CA VAL A 104 -4.57 -1.73 3.22
C VAL A 104 -4.40 -0.82 4.44
N LEU A 105 -4.34 -1.41 5.63
CA LEU A 105 -4.10 -0.74 6.90
C LEU A 105 -2.83 -1.29 7.55
N GLU A 106 -2.15 -0.50 8.40
CA GLU A 106 -0.88 -0.94 9.01
C GLU A 106 -1.07 -2.25 9.80
N GLU A 107 -2.20 -2.38 10.50
CA GLU A 107 -2.64 -3.62 11.14
C GLU A 107 -3.70 -4.34 10.30
N GLU A 108 -3.49 -4.49 8.98
CA GLU A 108 -4.39 -5.27 8.10
C GLU A 108 -4.19 -6.79 8.22
N GLY A 109 -2.98 -7.18 8.61
CA GLY A 109 -2.38 -8.45 8.22
C GLY A 109 -1.77 -9.24 9.37
N GLU A 110 -2.26 -9.05 10.58
CA GLU A 110 -2.19 -10.00 11.71
C GLU A 110 -3.46 -9.81 12.56
N MET A 111 -4.62 -9.96 11.90
CA MET A 111 -5.85 -10.45 12.51
C MET A 111 -6.04 -11.91 12.07
N ASN A 112 -4.98 -12.72 12.17
CA ASN A 112 -5.22 -14.15 12.24
C ASN A 112 -6.11 -14.37 13.48
N GLU A 113 -6.97 -15.39 13.51
CA GLU A 113 -7.66 -15.74 14.77
C GLU A 113 -6.69 -15.77 15.95
N LYS A 114 -5.42 -16.13 15.70
CA LYS A 114 -4.32 -16.11 16.67
C LYS A 114 -3.93 -14.74 17.19
N ASP A 115 -4.01 -13.69 16.38
CA ASP A 115 -3.54 -12.35 16.72
C ASP A 115 -4.68 -11.52 17.34
N GLU A 116 -5.91 -11.66 16.85
CA GLU A 116 -7.09 -11.17 17.58
C GLU A 116 -7.22 -11.88 18.93
N LEU A 117 -7.10 -13.22 18.95
CA LEU A 117 -7.07 -13.96 20.19
C LEU A 117 -5.85 -13.56 21.02
N ALA A 118 -4.67 -13.28 20.45
CA ALA A 118 -3.54 -12.78 21.22
C ALA A 118 -3.82 -11.40 21.81
N LEU A 119 -4.42 -10.45 21.08
CA LEU A 119 -4.83 -9.16 21.62
C LEU A 119 -5.87 -9.30 22.74
N LEU A 120 -6.76 -10.30 22.63
CA LEU A 120 -7.83 -10.58 23.61
C LEU A 120 -7.39 -11.47 24.79
N THR A 121 -6.35 -12.28 24.63
CA THR A 121 -5.91 -13.29 25.61
C THR A 121 -4.51 -13.05 26.17
N ALA A 122 -3.68 -12.25 25.49
CA ALA A 122 -2.45 -11.76 26.08
C ALA A 122 -2.80 -10.79 27.22
N PRO A 123 -2.03 -10.82 28.33
CA PRO A 123 -2.34 -10.00 29.49
C PRO A 123 -2.40 -8.51 29.17
N HIS A 124 -1.54 -8.01 28.28
CA HIS A 124 -1.59 -6.64 27.75
C HIS A 124 -0.98 -6.58 26.33
N PRO A 125 -1.72 -6.11 25.30
CA PRO A 125 -1.10 -5.68 24.05
C PRO A 125 -0.14 -4.51 24.31
N SER A 126 0.90 -4.35 23.48
CA SER A 126 1.81 -3.22 23.61
C SER A 126 1.09 -1.89 23.38
N GLU A 127 1.59 -0.82 23.99
CA GLU A 127 1.00 0.52 23.82
C GLU A 127 0.96 0.93 22.34
N ASP A 128 2.00 0.59 21.57
CA ASP A 128 2.09 0.93 20.16
C ASP A 128 1.04 0.17 19.33
N GLN A 129 0.86 -1.14 19.55
CA GLN A 129 -0.18 -1.93 18.89
C GLN A 129 -1.59 -1.38 19.20
N LEU A 130 -1.85 -1.01 20.45
CA LEU A 130 -3.13 -0.39 20.83
C LEU A 130 -3.34 0.95 20.12
N ARG A 131 -2.30 1.78 20.02
CA ARG A 131 -2.37 3.08 19.34
C ARG A 131 -2.65 2.90 17.85
N THR A 132 -1.96 1.97 17.18
CA THR A 132 -2.18 1.69 15.75
C THR A 132 -3.58 1.15 15.51
N ALA A 133 -4.04 0.16 16.30
CA ALA A 133 -5.40 -0.39 16.15
C ALA A 133 -6.50 0.67 16.36
N LEU A 134 -6.34 1.57 17.34
CA LEU A 134 -7.28 2.68 17.57
C LEU A 134 -7.23 3.70 16.42
N ALA A 135 -6.05 3.96 15.88
CA ALA A 135 -5.87 4.88 14.76
C ALA A 135 -6.46 4.30 13.46
N ASP A 136 -6.28 3.01 13.20
CA ASP A 136 -6.92 2.30 12.09
C ASP A 136 -8.45 2.34 12.21
N ARG A 137 -8.98 2.12 13.43
CA ARG A 137 -10.41 2.28 13.68
C ARG A 137 -10.89 3.71 13.41
N TYR A 138 -10.11 4.71 13.83
CA TYR A 138 -10.40 6.11 13.54
C TYR A 138 -10.42 6.38 12.04
N LEU A 139 -9.48 5.81 11.27
CA LEU A 139 -9.41 5.96 9.81
C LEU A 139 -10.63 5.34 9.11
N ILE A 140 -11.10 4.16 9.55
CA ILE A 140 -12.29 3.49 9.02
C ILE A 140 -13.53 4.38 9.11
N ASP A 141 -13.71 5.09 10.24
CA ASP A 141 -14.88 5.94 10.48
C ASP A 141 -14.68 7.40 10.01
N HIS A 142 -13.50 7.76 9.48
CA HIS A 142 -13.17 9.15 9.16
C HIS A 142 -13.84 9.61 7.84
N PRO A 143 -14.54 10.76 7.80
CA PRO A 143 -15.37 11.18 6.67
C PRO A 143 -14.59 11.54 5.39
N ARG A 144 -13.28 11.71 5.48
CA ARG A 144 -12.39 11.99 4.34
C ARG A 144 -11.48 10.81 3.99
N VAL A 145 -11.77 9.64 4.57
CA VAL A 145 -11.03 8.41 4.30
C VAL A 145 -12.00 7.37 3.74
N ILE A 146 -11.55 6.67 2.71
CA ILE A 146 -12.24 5.48 2.20
C ILE A 146 -11.34 4.30 2.54
N VAL A 147 -11.90 3.31 3.23
CA VAL A 147 -11.20 2.05 3.53
C VAL A 147 -11.90 0.90 2.82
N THR A 148 -11.14 0.05 2.13
CA THR A 148 -11.62 -1.20 1.54
C THR A 148 -10.79 -2.38 2.09
N PRO A 149 -11.40 -3.57 2.28
CA PRO A 149 -10.75 -4.66 3.01
C PRO A 149 -9.87 -5.52 2.12
N HIS A 150 -8.74 -5.00 1.63
CA HIS A 150 -7.76 -5.74 0.84
C HIS A 150 -8.37 -6.40 -0.41
N VAL A 151 -9.16 -5.63 -1.17
CA VAL A 151 -9.93 -6.11 -2.33
C VAL A 151 -9.45 -5.52 -3.65
N ALA A 152 -8.32 -4.78 -3.68
CA ALA A 152 -7.79 -4.22 -4.92
C ALA A 152 -7.49 -5.28 -6.00
N PHE A 153 -7.28 -6.55 -5.62
CA PHE A 153 -7.09 -7.64 -6.55
C PHE A 153 -8.40 -8.33 -7.00
N ASP A 154 -9.53 -8.10 -6.33
CA ASP A 154 -10.74 -8.94 -6.39
C ASP A 154 -11.58 -8.70 -7.66
N THR A 155 -11.02 -9.12 -8.79
CA THR A 155 -11.66 -9.12 -10.10
C THR A 155 -11.83 -10.56 -10.59
N ALA A 156 -12.87 -10.82 -11.38
CA ALA A 156 -13.12 -12.16 -11.92
C ALA A 156 -11.90 -12.71 -12.69
N GLU A 157 -11.19 -11.84 -13.43
CA GLU A 157 -9.98 -12.19 -14.16
C GLU A 157 -8.81 -12.53 -13.24
N ALA A 158 -8.62 -11.79 -12.14
CA ALA A 158 -7.54 -12.07 -11.20
C ALA A 158 -7.80 -13.34 -10.39
N VAL A 159 -9.02 -13.54 -9.88
CA VAL A 159 -9.42 -14.75 -9.15
C VAL A 159 -9.26 -15.99 -10.05
N ARG A 160 -9.64 -15.87 -11.32
CA ARG A 160 -9.39 -16.94 -12.30
C ARG A 160 -7.90 -17.21 -12.48
N ARG A 161 -7.06 -16.19 -12.68
CA ARG A 161 -5.59 -16.38 -12.79
C ARG A 161 -4.99 -17.05 -11.55
N ILE A 162 -5.43 -16.65 -10.35
CA ILE A 162 -4.99 -17.28 -9.09
C ILE A 162 -5.35 -18.77 -9.09
N THR A 163 -6.58 -19.09 -9.49
CA THR A 163 -7.06 -20.48 -9.58
C THR A 163 -6.23 -21.28 -10.59
N ASP A 164 -6.02 -20.74 -11.79
CA ASP A 164 -5.26 -21.39 -12.86
C ASP A 164 -3.81 -21.66 -12.42
N VAL A 165 -3.11 -20.66 -11.86
CA VAL A 165 -1.73 -20.80 -11.34
C VAL A 165 -1.66 -21.81 -10.19
N THR A 166 -2.68 -21.86 -9.33
CA THR A 166 -2.75 -22.84 -8.24
C THR A 166 -2.86 -24.26 -8.78
N ILE A 167 -3.70 -24.48 -9.79
CA ILE A 167 -3.82 -25.78 -10.46
C ILE A 167 -2.50 -26.16 -11.13
N GLU A 168 -1.85 -25.23 -11.83
CA GLU A 168 -0.55 -25.45 -12.48
C GLU A 168 0.54 -25.85 -11.47
N ASN A 169 0.60 -25.19 -10.31
CA ASN A 169 1.51 -25.56 -9.22
C ASN A 169 1.27 -27.01 -8.75
N LEU A 170 0.02 -27.38 -8.49
CA LEU A 170 -0.34 -28.72 -8.03
C LEU A 170 -0.01 -29.79 -9.08
N GLN A 171 -0.28 -29.50 -10.35
CA GLN A 171 0.04 -30.42 -11.46
C GLN A 171 1.55 -30.59 -11.65
N SER A 172 2.33 -29.53 -11.49
CA SER A 172 3.80 -29.58 -11.58
C SER A 172 4.36 -30.47 -10.48
N ILE A 173 3.91 -30.28 -9.23
CA ILE A 173 4.28 -31.14 -8.09
C ILE A 173 3.88 -32.60 -8.35
N ALA A 174 2.66 -32.85 -8.83
CA ALA A 174 2.17 -34.22 -9.05
C ALA A 174 2.88 -34.95 -10.20
N ARG A 175 3.33 -34.22 -11.23
CA ARG A 175 3.94 -34.79 -12.44
C ARG A 175 5.40 -35.18 -12.22
N ASP A 176 6.19 -34.27 -11.65
CA ASP A 176 7.65 -34.41 -11.54
C ASP A 176 8.23 -33.85 -10.24
N GLY A 177 7.39 -33.41 -9.31
CA GLY A 177 7.82 -32.85 -8.02
C GLY A 177 8.33 -31.41 -8.11
N SER A 178 8.23 -30.75 -9.26
CA SER A 178 8.68 -29.37 -9.40
C SER A 178 7.77 -28.38 -8.65
N VAL A 179 8.39 -27.42 -7.96
CA VAL A 179 7.71 -26.34 -7.24
C VAL A 179 8.05 -25.01 -7.90
N VAL A 180 7.13 -24.48 -8.72
CA VAL A 180 7.36 -23.30 -9.56
C VAL A 180 7.26 -22.00 -8.76
N ASN A 181 6.24 -21.89 -7.90
CA ASN A 181 5.98 -20.71 -7.06
C ASN A 181 6.25 -21.01 -5.58
N ALA A 182 7.41 -21.58 -5.27
CA ALA A 182 7.79 -21.90 -3.90
C ALA A 182 7.99 -20.62 -3.08
N VAL A 183 7.36 -20.55 -1.90
CA VAL A 183 7.68 -19.54 -0.89
C VAL A 183 8.61 -20.18 0.12
N THR A 184 9.88 -19.78 0.10
CA THR A 184 10.81 -20.15 1.16
C THR A 184 10.56 -19.24 2.36
N LYS A 185 10.53 -19.80 3.57
CA LYS A 185 10.56 -18.96 4.78
C LYS A 185 11.81 -18.06 4.71
N PRO A 186 11.68 -16.76 5.06
CA PRO A 186 12.84 -15.90 5.20
C PRO A 186 13.80 -16.42 6.29
#